data_AF-A0A7S2C7T0-F1
#
_entry.id   AF-A0A7S2C7T0-F1
#
_cell.length_a   1.000
_cell.length_b   1.000
_cell.length_c   1.000
_cell.angle_alpha   90.00
_cell.angle_beta   90.00
_cell.angle_gamma   90.00
#
_symmetry.space_group_name_H-M   'P 1'
#
loop_
_entity.id
_entity.type
_entity.pdbx_description
1 polymer ?
#
loop_
_entity_poly.entity_id
_entity_poly.type
_entity_poly.pdbx_seq_one_letter_code
_entity_poly.pdbx_strand_id
1 'polypeptide(L)'
;SAAAEPTRSGKTQEHRYWLLLETERDNLIVTEKLRSGQVAWHENSVDLANYAPHSRAVGSVSCARAGITVGDMKKHRSDHASSSSTSAAECKRYAEEVYSRAWAFASPQWQPGPGEACAPTADTDSGAVSAKAVH
;
A
#
# COMPACT_ATOMS: atom_id res chain seq x y z
N SER A 1 28.07 6.09 47.71
CA SER A 1 27.36 6.83 46.65
C SER A 1 27.99 6.54 45.31
N ALA A 2 27.29 5.81 44.44
CA ALA A 2 27.63 5.68 43.03
C ALA A 2 26.30 5.69 42.28
N ALA A 3 26.03 6.81 41.59
CA ALA A 3 24.81 7.01 40.83
C ALA A 3 24.87 6.15 39.56
N ALA A 4 23.89 5.27 39.40
CA ALA A 4 23.68 4.55 38.15
C ALA A 4 23.19 5.54 37.08
N GLU A 5 23.91 5.64 35.97
CA GLU A 5 23.51 6.44 34.83
C GLU A 5 22.23 5.88 34.19
N PRO A 6 21.27 6.73 33.78
CA PRO A 6 20.10 6.26 33.06
C PRO A 6 20.53 5.83 31.66
N THR A 7 20.44 4.54 31.39
CA THR A 7 20.53 3.99 30.04
C THR A 7 19.45 4.66 29.19
N ARG A 8 19.86 5.53 28.26
CA ARG A 8 18.97 6.01 27.19
C ARG A 8 18.64 4.81 26.31
N SER A 9 17.60 4.08 26.70
CA SER A 9 16.88 3.17 25.81
C SER A 9 16.35 4.03 24.66
N GLY A 10 17.06 4.01 23.54
CA GLY A 10 16.61 4.64 22.30
C GLY A 10 15.33 3.93 21.87
N LYS A 11 14.18 4.45 22.31
CA LYS A 11 12.88 4.03 21.80
C LYS A 11 12.88 4.35 20.32
N THR A 12 13.04 3.35 19.48
CA THR A 12 12.75 3.48 18.06
C THR A 12 11.30 3.91 17.97
N GLN A 13 11.03 5.17 17.60
CA GLN A 13 9.66 5.63 17.43
C GLN A 13 9.00 4.71 16.41
N GLU A 14 7.96 3.99 16.83
CA GLU A 14 7.27 3.06 15.97
C GLU A 14 6.48 3.86 14.93
N HIS A 15 7.04 3.96 13.73
CA HIS A 15 6.39 4.61 12.60
C HIS A 15 5.19 3.77 12.15
N ARG A 16 3.98 4.32 12.31
CA ARG A 16 2.74 3.79 11.73
C ARG A 16 2.50 4.37 10.35
N TYR A 17 2.05 3.54 9.40
CA TYR A 17 1.74 3.93 8.02
C TYR A 17 0.28 3.64 7.75
N TRP A 18 -0.48 4.67 7.40
CA TRP A 18 -1.90 4.57 7.08
C TRP A 18 -2.21 5.39 5.84
N LEU A 19 -3.36 5.08 5.26
CA LEU A 19 -3.90 5.77 4.10
C LEU A 19 -5.34 6.16 4.36
N LEU A 20 -5.71 7.37 3.94
CA LEU A 20 -7.08 7.84 3.87
C LEU A 20 -7.62 7.62 2.46
N LEU A 21 -8.74 6.91 2.35
CA LEU A 21 -9.47 6.71 1.11
C LEU A 21 -10.79 7.47 1.21
N GLU A 22 -11.06 8.29 0.21
CA GLU A 22 -12.34 8.99 0.07
C GLU A 22 -13.18 8.28 -1.00
N THR A 23 -14.38 7.86 -0.64
CA THR A 23 -15.29 7.17 -1.57
C THR A 23 -16.22 8.15 -2.28
N GLU A 24 -16.91 7.68 -3.33
CA GLU A 24 -17.90 8.46 -4.11
C GLU A 24 -19.04 9.08 -3.30
N ARG A 25 -19.31 8.56 -2.11
CA ARG A 25 -20.41 9.00 -1.24
C ARG A 25 -19.89 9.79 -0.05
N ASP A 26 -18.76 10.48 -0.21
CA ASP A 26 -18.06 11.24 0.83
C ASP A 26 -17.73 10.42 2.09
N ASN A 27 -17.72 9.08 2.00
CA ASN A 27 -17.28 8.25 3.11
C ASN A 27 -15.76 8.23 3.16
N LEU A 28 -15.23 8.35 4.37
CA LEU A 28 -13.82 8.28 4.65
C LEU A 28 -13.47 6.90 5.21
N ILE A 29 -12.41 6.31 4.68
CA ILE A 29 -11.89 5.03 5.14
C ILE A 29 -10.43 5.21 5.48
N VAL A 30 -10.04 4.88 6.72
CA VAL A 30 -8.63 4.71 7.08
C VAL A 30 -8.29 3.25 7.06
N THR A 31 -7.19 2.93 6.38
CA THR A 31 -6.62 1.59 6.38
C THR A 31 -5.14 1.63 6.73
N GLU A 32 -4.70 0.67 7.55
CA GLU A 32 -3.29 0.47 7.91
C GLU A 32 -2.99 -1.00 8.18
N LYS A 33 -1.77 -1.42 7.89
CA LYS A 33 -1.26 -2.72 8.34
C LYS A 33 -0.48 -2.54 9.64
N LEU A 34 -0.94 -3.18 10.69
CA LEU A 34 -0.37 -3.15 12.03
C LEU A 34 0.87 -4.04 12.12
N ARG A 35 1.76 -3.77 13.08
CA ARG A 35 2.92 -4.62 13.42
C ARG A 35 2.55 -6.07 13.73
N SER A 36 1.32 -6.31 14.19
CA SER A 36 0.77 -7.65 14.42
C SER A 36 0.47 -8.42 13.13
N GLY A 37 0.61 -7.80 11.95
CA GLY A 37 0.24 -8.37 10.66
C GLY A 37 -1.21 -8.15 10.27
N GLN A 38 -2.05 -7.77 11.23
CA GLN A 38 -3.45 -7.45 10.99
C GLN A 38 -3.60 -6.16 10.20
N VAL A 39 -4.65 -6.07 9.40
CA VAL A 39 -5.00 -4.86 8.66
C VAL A 39 -6.21 -4.21 9.30
N ALA A 40 -6.03 -3.01 9.84
CA ALA A 40 -7.08 -2.19 10.42
C ALA A 40 -7.87 -1.47 9.31
N TRP A 41 -9.17 -1.36 9.49
CA TRP A 41 -10.09 -0.80 8.51
C TRP A 41 -11.22 -0.06 9.23
N HIS A 42 -11.24 1.26 9.11
CA HIS A 42 -12.17 2.13 9.81
C HIS A 42 -12.96 2.98 8.82
N GLU A 43 -14.27 2.71 8.69
CA GLU A 43 -15.18 3.50 7.86
C GLU A 43 -15.88 4.56 8.73
N ASN A 44 -15.92 5.82 8.28
CA ASN A 44 -16.73 6.93 8.82
C ASN A 44 -16.64 7.22 10.32
N SER A 45 -15.64 6.69 11.01
CA SER A 45 -15.50 6.74 12.48
C SER A 45 -14.08 7.12 12.92
N VAL A 46 -13.35 7.80 12.04
CA VAL A 46 -11.95 8.11 12.27
C VAL A 46 -11.83 9.46 12.95
N ASP A 47 -11.52 9.40 14.24
CA ASP A 47 -10.84 10.50 14.90
C ASP A 47 -9.39 10.55 14.39
N LEU A 48 -9.16 11.31 13.30
CA LEU A 48 -7.85 11.48 12.67
C LEU A 48 -6.79 11.98 13.67
N ALA A 49 -7.21 12.63 14.75
CA ALA A 49 -6.32 13.11 15.80
C ALA A 49 -5.58 11.97 16.52
N ASN A 50 -6.18 10.77 16.60
CA ASN A 50 -5.54 9.60 17.21
C ASN A 50 -4.43 8.97 16.35
N TYR A 51 -4.45 9.26 15.04
CA TYR A 51 -3.42 8.79 14.12
C TYR A 51 -2.27 9.80 14.04
N ALA A 52 -2.55 11.10 13.98
CA ALA A 52 -1.57 12.16 13.71
C ALA A 52 -0.24 12.15 14.51
N PRO A 53 -0.19 11.90 15.84
CA PRO A 53 1.03 12.16 16.61
C PRO A 53 2.17 11.15 16.38
N HIS A 54 1.91 9.99 15.79
CA HIS A 54 2.90 8.90 15.64
C HIS A 54 2.92 8.24 14.27
N SER A 55 2.27 8.87 13.29
CA SER A 55 2.00 8.22 12.02
C SER A 55 2.44 9.05 10.83
N ARG A 56 2.78 8.35 9.76
CA ARG A 56 3.02 8.93 8.44
C ARG A 56 1.84 8.58 7.57
N ALA A 57 1.04 9.60 7.24
CA ALA A 57 0.04 9.47 6.19
C ALA A 57 0.79 9.26 4.86
N VAL A 58 0.48 8.19 4.14
CA VAL A 58 1.07 7.93 2.82
C VAL A 58 0.38 8.76 1.73
N GLY A 59 -0.86 9.19 1.97
CA GLY A 59 -1.62 10.07 1.09
C GLY A 59 -3.11 10.10 1.38
N SER A 60 -3.84 10.83 0.55
CA SER A 60 -5.29 10.78 0.42
C SER A 60 -5.63 10.58 -1.05
N VAL A 61 -6.64 9.76 -1.34
CA VAL A 61 -7.04 9.46 -2.73
C VAL A 61 -8.53 9.17 -2.82
N SER A 62 -9.16 9.73 -3.85
CA SER A 62 -10.57 9.51 -4.16
C SER A 62 -10.75 8.23 -4.98
N CYS A 63 -11.39 7.22 -4.39
CA CYS A 63 -11.77 5.98 -5.06
C CYS A 63 -12.76 6.22 -6.21
N ALA A 64 -13.53 7.31 -6.16
CA ALA A 64 -14.50 7.70 -7.19
C ALA A 64 -13.90 7.81 -8.58
N ARG A 65 -12.75 8.50 -8.63
CA ARG A 65 -12.04 8.71 -9.89
C ARG A 65 -11.44 7.41 -10.39
N ALA A 66 -11.20 6.46 -9.49
CA ALA A 66 -10.50 5.22 -9.73
C ALA A 66 -11.37 4.08 -10.22
N GLY A 67 -12.71 4.19 -10.19
CA GLY A 67 -13.58 3.05 -10.45
C GLY A 67 -13.28 1.83 -9.55
N ILE A 68 -12.57 2.04 -8.43
CA ILE A 68 -12.25 1.02 -7.44
C ILE A 68 -13.36 1.04 -6.42
N THR A 69 -13.98 -0.12 -6.22
CA THR A 69 -15.02 -0.24 -5.21
C THR A 69 -14.41 -0.47 -3.83
N VAL A 70 -15.18 -0.15 -2.79
CA VAL A 70 -14.87 -0.57 -1.41
C VAL A 70 -14.71 -2.10 -1.31
N GLY A 71 -15.43 -2.86 -2.15
CA GLY A 71 -15.30 -4.32 -2.22
C GLY A 71 -13.91 -4.78 -2.68
N ASP A 72 -13.35 -4.14 -3.70
CA ASP A 72 -12.01 -4.45 -4.20
C ASP A 72 -10.93 -4.20 -3.14
N MET A 73 -11.08 -3.11 -2.39
CA MET A 73 -10.16 -2.77 -1.30
C MET A 73 -10.30 -3.71 -0.10
N LYS A 74 -11.51 -4.18 0.21
CA LYS A 74 -11.74 -5.22 1.23
C LYS A 74 -11.16 -6.58 0.84
N LYS A 75 -11.19 -6.92 -0.46
CA LYS A 75 -10.51 -8.11 -0.98
C LYS A 75 -9.01 -7.99 -0.79
N HIS A 76 -8.42 -6.88 -1.24
CA HIS A 76 -6.99 -6.60 -1.08
C HIS A 76 -6.55 -6.60 0.40
N ARG A 77 -7.37 -6.05 1.30
CA ARG A 77 -7.17 -6.15 2.76
C ARG A 77 -7.02 -7.60 3.21
N SER A 78 -7.91 -8.47 2.75
CA SER A 78 -7.97 -9.87 3.15
C SER A 78 -6.74 -10.64 2.68
N ASP A 79 -6.24 -10.34 1.48
CA ASP A 79 -5.03 -10.94 0.92
C ASP A 79 -3.75 -10.54 1.70
N HIS A 80 -3.76 -9.39 2.36
CA HIS A 80 -2.60 -8.84 3.09
C HIS A 80 -2.66 -9.03 4.61
N ALA A 81 -3.79 -9.49 5.15
CA ALA A 81 -3.97 -9.78 6.56
C ALA A 81 -3.20 -11.05 6.94
N SER A 82 -2.31 -10.95 7.93
CA SER A 82 -1.60 -12.09 8.51
C SER A 82 -1.76 -12.12 10.02
N SER A 83 -1.66 -13.31 10.61
CA SER A 83 -1.61 -13.49 12.07
C SER A 83 -0.19 -13.37 12.64
N SER A 84 0.82 -13.30 11.77
CA SER A 84 2.23 -13.13 12.13
C SER A 84 2.64 -11.66 12.16
N SER A 85 3.57 -11.33 13.04
CA SER A 85 4.18 -10.00 13.10
C SER A 85 4.82 -9.61 11.77
N THR A 86 4.79 -8.32 11.44
CA THR A 86 5.27 -7.78 10.17
C THR A 86 6.22 -6.61 10.39
N SER A 87 7.08 -6.35 9.40
CA SER A 87 8.11 -5.31 9.44
C SER A 87 7.56 -3.91 9.09
N ALA A 88 8.34 -2.87 9.39
CA ALA A 88 8.01 -1.48 9.02
C ALA A 88 7.88 -1.30 7.50
N ALA A 89 8.76 -1.98 6.77
CA ALA A 89 8.79 -1.96 5.32
C ALA A 89 7.50 -2.57 4.74
N GLU A 90 7.01 -3.67 5.30
CA GLU A 90 5.75 -4.28 4.86
C GLU A 90 4.52 -3.43 5.19
N CYS A 91 4.48 -2.79 6.36
CA CYS A 91 3.41 -1.82 6.68
C CYS A 91 3.38 -0.67 5.67
N LYS A 92 4.56 -0.12 5.36
CA LYS A 92 4.71 0.96 4.37
C LYS A 92 4.30 0.49 2.98
N ARG A 93 4.78 -0.68 2.56
CA ARG A 93 4.47 -1.29 1.26
C ARG A 93 2.97 -1.52 1.09
N TYR A 94 2.28 -2.02 2.12
CA TYR A 94 0.84 -2.15 2.10
C TYR A 94 0.16 -0.80 1.83
N ALA A 95 0.50 0.25 2.58
CA ALA A 95 -0.08 1.57 2.37
C ALA A 95 0.21 2.15 0.97
N GLU A 96 1.43 1.93 0.44
CA GLU A 96 1.81 2.33 -0.92
C GLU A 96 1.09 1.54 -2.01
N GLU A 97 0.85 0.24 -1.83
CA GLU A 97 0.08 -0.60 -2.75
C GLU A 97 -1.40 -0.19 -2.79
N VAL A 98 -1.99 0.11 -1.63
CA VAL A 98 -3.34 0.64 -1.52
C VAL A 98 -3.45 2.00 -2.24
N TYR A 99 -2.49 2.89 -2.00
CA TYR A 99 -2.43 4.20 -2.67
C TYR A 99 -2.27 4.04 -4.18
N SER A 100 -1.34 3.21 -4.62
CA SER A 100 -1.07 2.97 -6.04
C SER A 100 -2.28 2.36 -6.74
N ARG A 101 -3.00 1.45 -6.10
CA ARG A 101 -4.26 0.93 -6.64
C ARG A 101 -5.27 2.07 -6.79
N ALA A 102 -5.57 2.78 -5.70
CA ALA A 102 -6.53 3.87 -5.76
C ALA A 102 -6.13 5.01 -6.73
N TRP A 103 -4.83 5.22 -6.98
CA TRP A 103 -4.33 6.24 -7.91
C TRP A 103 -4.25 5.77 -9.37
N ALA A 104 -3.77 4.55 -9.61
CA ALA A 104 -3.51 4.02 -10.95
C ALA A 104 -4.78 3.94 -11.80
N PHE A 105 -5.94 3.72 -11.17
CA PHE A 105 -7.20 3.78 -11.87
C PHE A 105 -7.84 5.18 -11.84
N ALA A 106 -7.41 6.09 -10.95
CA ALA A 106 -7.91 7.48 -10.89
C ALA A 106 -7.36 8.39 -11.98
N SER A 107 -6.31 7.91 -12.66
CA SER A 107 -5.77 8.56 -13.84
C SER A 107 -6.52 8.02 -15.07
N PRO A 108 -7.23 8.86 -15.84
CA PRO A 108 -7.79 8.44 -17.10
C PRO A 108 -6.62 8.11 -18.00
N GLN A 109 -6.35 6.81 -18.17
CA GLN A 109 -5.53 6.26 -19.22
C GLN A 109 -4.23 7.05 -19.48
N TRP A 110 -3.14 6.71 -18.79
CA TRP A 110 -1.83 6.96 -19.40
C TRP A 110 -1.77 6.09 -20.67
N GLN A 111 -2.23 6.64 -21.78
CA GLN A 111 -1.78 6.21 -23.09
C GLN A 111 -0.38 6.81 -23.23
N PRO A 112 0.67 6.00 -23.47
CA PRO A 112 1.85 6.58 -24.10
C PRO A 112 1.35 7.27 -25.38
N GLY A 113 1.62 8.57 -25.52
CA GLY A 113 1.26 9.29 -26.73
C GLY A 113 1.82 8.55 -27.95
N PRO A 114 1.12 8.55 -29.11
CA PRO A 114 1.66 8.00 -30.34
C PRO A 114 2.90 8.83 -30.74
N GLY A 115 4.06 8.41 -30.27
CA GLY A 115 5.31 9.15 -30.42
C GLY A 115 6.48 8.61 -29.61
N GLU A 116 6.23 7.85 -28.54
CA GLU A 116 7.30 7.24 -27.74
C GLU A 116 7.15 5.72 -27.67
N ALA A 117 6.98 5.10 -28.84
CA ALA A 117 7.36 3.71 -29.00
C ALA A 117 8.89 3.66 -29.00
N CYS A 118 9.50 3.34 -27.84
CA CYS A 118 10.86 2.82 -27.85
C CYS A 118 10.78 1.48 -28.59
N ALA A 119 11.09 1.51 -29.89
CA ALA A 119 11.15 0.32 -30.73
C ALA A 119 12.03 -0.73 -30.03
N PRO A 120 11.58 -1.98 -29.89
CA PRO A 120 12.52 -3.06 -29.66
C PRO A 120 13.34 -3.15 -30.94
N THR A 121 14.60 -2.68 -30.90
CA THR A 121 15.57 -3.07 -31.91
C THR A 121 15.64 -4.58 -31.86
N ALA A 122 15.22 -5.20 -32.95
CA ALA A 122 15.32 -6.64 -33.15
C ALA A 122 16.77 -7.05 -32.92
N ASP A 123 17.05 -7.68 -31.79
CA ASP A 123 18.18 -8.58 -31.68
C ASP A 123 17.66 -9.96 -32.02
N THR A 124 17.99 -10.37 -33.24
CA THR A 124 17.85 -11.74 -33.69
C THR A 124 18.90 -12.55 -32.95
N ASP A 125 18.50 -13.32 -31.95
CA ASP A 125 19.19 -14.59 -31.72
C ASP A 125 18.24 -15.72 -31.38
N SER A 126 18.51 -16.80 -32.10
CA SER A 126 17.71 -17.98 -32.33
C SER A 126 17.88 -18.95 -31.16
N GLY A 127 16.79 -19.36 -30.52
CA GLY A 127 16.87 -20.30 -29.40
C GLY A 127 15.54 -20.94 -29.05
N ALA A 128 14.92 -21.62 -30.02
CA ALA A 128 13.78 -22.47 -29.76
C ALA A 128 14.17 -23.63 -28.83
N VAL A 129 13.55 -23.73 -27.65
CA VAL A 129 13.52 -24.95 -26.85
C VAL A 129 12.07 -25.42 -26.69
N SER A 130 11.72 -26.42 -27.48
CA SER A 130 10.47 -27.19 -27.36
C SER A 130 10.44 -27.95 -26.05
N ALA A 131 9.46 -27.66 -25.18
CA ALA A 131 9.08 -28.54 -24.09
C ALA A 131 8.00 -29.52 -24.59
N LYS A 132 8.38 -30.79 -24.78
CA LYS A 132 7.43 -31.88 -24.95
C LYS A 132 6.79 -32.21 -23.60
N ALA A 133 5.46 -32.25 -23.56
CA ALA A 133 4.72 -32.88 -22.48
C ALA A 133 4.87 -34.40 -22.57
N VAL A 134 5.23 -35.03 -21.46
CA VAL A 134 5.17 -36.49 -21.26
C VAL A 134 3.82 -36.80 -20.59
N HIS A 135 3.11 -37.77 -21.15
CA HIS A 135 2.00 -38.49 -20.53
C HIS A 135 2.53 -39.81 -19.99
#